data_AF-A0A8H7XYM7-F1
#
_entry.id   AF-A0A8H7XYM7-F1
#
_cell.length_a   1.000
_cell.length_b   1.000
_cell.length_c   1.000
_cell.angle_alpha   90.00
_cell.angle_beta   90.00
_cell.angle_gamma   90.00
#
_symmetry.space_group_name_H-M   'P 1'
#
loop_
_entity.id
_entity.type
_entity.pdbx_description
1 polymer ?
#
loop_
_entity_poly.entity_id
_entity_poly.type
_entity_poly.pdbx_seq_one_letter_code
_entity_poly.pdbx_strand_id
1 'polypeptide(L)'
;MAAELGRAKFPQTVALDGFTFQTSMPPNQPVLGSLAVQGPSLSPQTIHVSSTTCHDLSLFKEILKEYRRLDDTIVMRLNRANAAMRDQDRTIGLAANITVQDQACDNIWRELVANWKRRTQLVEFCASVVDKSLTENQSALDDETQDPATRRRIQGVVFANEVKRKQVHNELVVESIVRKRSADAFKTRCKYFVPPQTDAEARRMWEAAQK
;
A
#
# COMPACT_ATOMS: atom_id res chain seq x y z
N MET A 1 3.59 67.05 -52.55
CA MET A 1 3.50 67.68 -51.21
C MET A 1 4.30 66.82 -50.26
N ALA A 2 5.41 67.38 -49.81
CA ALA A 2 6.40 66.78 -48.91
C ALA A 2 6.15 67.21 -47.45
N ALA A 3 7.01 66.70 -46.55
CA ALA A 3 7.31 67.11 -45.16
C ALA A 3 6.83 66.09 -44.10
N GLU A 4 7.71 65.26 -43.50
CA GLU A 4 8.73 65.53 -42.43
C GLU A 4 8.16 65.12 -41.04
N LEU A 5 8.70 64.09 -40.37
CA LEU A 5 9.88 64.05 -39.47
C LEU A 5 9.72 64.79 -38.12
N GLY A 6 9.97 64.06 -37.02
CA GLY A 6 10.20 64.60 -35.66
C GLY A 6 9.86 63.58 -34.57
N ARG A 7 10.74 62.65 -34.18
CA ARG A 7 11.92 62.70 -33.28
C ARG A 7 11.58 62.73 -31.77
N ALA A 8 12.25 61.82 -31.07
CA ALA A 8 12.12 61.34 -29.70
C ALA A 8 12.28 62.36 -28.55
N LYS A 9 11.77 61.98 -27.36
CA LYS A 9 12.35 62.26 -26.04
C LYS A 9 11.80 61.31 -24.94
N PHE A 10 12.65 60.41 -24.45
CA PHE A 10 12.69 60.01 -23.03
C PHE A 10 13.36 61.17 -22.23
N PRO A 11 13.21 61.35 -20.90
CA PRO A 11 13.15 60.31 -19.86
C PRO A 11 12.22 60.61 -18.65
N GLN A 12 11.98 59.62 -17.78
CA GLN A 12 12.31 59.67 -16.34
C GLN A 12 11.80 58.41 -15.62
N THR A 13 12.74 57.74 -14.98
CA THR A 13 12.59 56.73 -13.93
C THR A 13 11.91 57.32 -12.69
N VAL A 14 10.88 56.65 -12.16
CA VAL A 14 10.64 56.53 -10.71
C VAL A 14 10.16 55.11 -10.43
N ALA A 15 10.87 54.43 -9.53
CA ALA A 15 10.57 53.11 -9.00
C ALA A 15 9.66 53.21 -7.76
N LEU A 16 9.18 52.04 -7.31
CA LEU A 16 8.38 51.73 -6.09
C LEU A 16 6.86 51.76 -6.37
N ASP A 17 6.06 50.70 -6.15
CA ASP A 17 6.20 49.56 -5.26
C ASP A 17 5.53 48.30 -5.82
N GLY A 18 6.06 47.16 -5.39
CA GLY A 18 5.60 45.83 -5.77
C GLY A 18 4.17 45.54 -5.35
N PHE A 19 3.41 44.98 -6.28
CA PHE A 19 2.28 44.13 -5.97
C PHE A 19 2.49 42.79 -6.70
N THR A 20 3.23 41.90 -6.05
CA THR A 20 3.18 40.48 -6.34
C THR A 20 1.75 40.01 -6.15
N PHE A 21 1.06 39.62 -7.23
CA PHE A 21 -0.19 38.89 -7.15
C PHE A 21 0.13 37.48 -6.63
N GLN A 22 0.19 37.36 -5.30
CA GLN A 22 0.33 36.10 -4.62
C GLN A 22 -1.03 35.40 -4.71
N THR A 23 -1.16 34.46 -5.65
CA THR A 23 -2.30 33.55 -5.70
C THR A 23 -2.26 32.65 -4.48
N SER A 24 -2.86 33.10 -3.38
CA SER A 24 -3.19 32.23 -2.25
C SER A 24 -4.31 31.30 -2.67
N MET A 25 -3.96 30.06 -3.03
CA MET A 25 -4.96 29.00 -3.13
C MET A 25 -5.50 28.72 -1.71
N PRO A 26 -6.83 28.73 -1.50
CA PRO A 26 -7.41 28.33 -0.23
C PRO A 26 -7.15 26.82 0.00
N PRO A 27 -6.86 26.38 1.24
CA PRO A 27 -6.31 25.05 1.51
C PRO A 27 -7.33 23.89 1.42
N ASN A 28 -8.48 24.06 0.75
CA ASN A 28 -9.55 23.06 0.72
C ASN A 28 -10.41 23.08 -0.54
N GLN A 29 -9.87 23.51 -1.69
CA GLN A 29 -10.54 23.20 -2.96
C GLN A 29 -10.28 21.75 -3.33
N PRO A 30 -11.33 20.93 -3.57
CA PRO A 30 -11.12 19.60 -4.13
C PRO A 30 -10.40 19.79 -5.45
N VAL A 31 -9.23 19.16 -5.60
CA VAL A 31 -8.53 19.13 -6.87
C VAL A 31 -9.49 18.51 -7.89
N LEU A 32 -9.80 19.24 -8.96
CA LEU A 32 -10.69 18.81 -10.04
C LEU A 32 -9.84 18.52 -11.29
N GLY A 33 -10.34 17.67 -12.19
CA GLY A 33 -9.66 17.32 -13.44
C GLY A 33 -8.62 16.19 -13.30
N SER A 34 -7.65 16.12 -14.22
CA SER A 34 -6.64 15.05 -14.29
C SER A 34 -5.75 14.96 -13.04
N LEU A 35 -5.47 16.10 -12.40
CA LEU A 35 -4.77 16.17 -11.11
C LEU A 35 -5.54 15.50 -9.96
N ALA A 36 -6.88 15.46 -10.03
CA ALA A 36 -7.73 14.75 -9.06
C ALA A 36 -7.58 13.22 -9.19
N VAL A 37 -7.34 12.74 -10.40
CA VAL A 37 -7.12 11.32 -10.73
C VAL A 37 -5.73 10.89 -10.25
N GLN A 38 -4.74 11.78 -10.30
CA GLN A 38 -3.40 11.58 -9.75
C GLN A 38 -3.32 11.69 -8.20
N GLY A 39 -4.47 11.74 -7.51
CA GLY A 39 -4.54 11.74 -6.04
C GLY A 39 -3.54 10.76 -5.43
N PRO A 40 -2.91 11.11 -4.30
CA PRO A 40 -1.64 10.58 -3.87
C PRO A 40 -1.61 9.06 -4.06
N SER A 41 -0.61 8.58 -4.80
CA SER A 41 -0.25 7.18 -4.77
C SER A 41 -0.22 6.80 -3.30
N LEU A 42 -1.12 5.90 -2.89
CA LEU A 42 -1.01 5.23 -1.60
C LEU A 42 0.18 4.28 -1.75
N SER A 43 1.37 4.83 -1.92
CA SER A 43 2.61 4.09 -1.88
C SER A 43 2.58 3.41 -0.52
N PRO A 44 2.56 2.06 -0.46
CA PRO A 44 2.46 1.38 0.81
C PRO A 44 3.65 1.86 1.64
N GLN A 45 3.38 2.54 2.76
CA GLN A 45 4.46 2.92 3.66
C GLN A 45 5.14 1.62 4.08
N THR A 46 6.45 1.55 3.89
CA THR A 46 7.21 0.37 4.30
C THR A 46 7.33 0.43 5.81
N ILE A 47 6.39 -0.19 6.50
CA ILE A 47 6.39 -0.27 7.96
C ILE A 47 7.42 -1.33 8.34
N HIS A 48 8.50 -0.90 9.01
CA HIS A 48 9.49 -1.81 9.57
C HIS A 48 8.90 -2.51 10.80
N VAL A 49 8.84 -3.84 10.75
CA VAL A 49 8.30 -4.67 11.84
C VAL A 49 9.46 -5.25 12.66
N SER A 50 9.41 -5.07 13.97
CA SER A 50 10.37 -5.66 14.92
C SER A 50 9.73 -6.81 15.69
N SER A 51 10.55 -7.56 16.44
CA SER A 51 10.06 -8.59 17.35
C SER A 51 9.05 -8.02 18.38
N THR A 52 9.30 -6.81 18.89
CA THR A 52 8.39 -6.15 19.84
C THR A 52 7.02 -5.88 19.25
N THR A 53 6.95 -5.50 17.95
CA THR A 53 5.68 -5.34 17.23
C THR A 53 4.86 -6.63 17.21
N CYS A 54 5.49 -7.79 17.05
CA CYS A 54 4.78 -9.07 16.99
C CYS A 54 4.20 -9.52 18.35
N HIS A 55 4.74 -9.02 19.45
CA HIS A 55 4.23 -9.28 20.80
C HIS A 55 3.10 -8.32 21.22
N ASP A 56 3.00 -7.17 20.56
CA ASP A 56 1.90 -6.22 20.68
C ASP A 56 0.82 -6.52 19.63
N LEU A 57 -0.18 -7.30 20.02
CA LEU A 57 -1.26 -7.71 19.11
C LEU A 57 -2.10 -6.54 18.61
N SER A 58 -2.18 -5.44 19.36
CA SER A 58 -2.95 -4.25 18.94
C SER A 58 -2.22 -3.56 17.80
N LEU A 59 -0.92 -3.31 17.97
CA LEU A 59 -0.10 -2.71 16.92
C LEU A 59 0.00 -3.59 15.68
N PHE A 60 0.21 -4.91 15.86
CA PHE A 60 0.21 -5.87 14.76
C PHE A 60 -1.09 -5.82 13.94
N LYS A 61 -2.26 -5.77 14.59
CA LYS A 61 -3.56 -5.69 13.91
C LYS A 61 -3.77 -4.37 13.18
N GLU A 62 -3.35 -3.24 13.76
CA GLU A 62 -3.43 -1.94 13.07
C GLU A 62 -2.54 -1.90 11.82
N ILE A 63 -1.34 -2.48 11.88
CA ILE A 63 -0.46 -2.60 10.70
C ILE A 63 -1.13 -3.45 9.61
N LEU A 64 -1.70 -4.60 9.97
CA LEU A 64 -2.42 -5.45 9.00
C LEU A 64 -3.61 -4.74 8.37
N LYS A 65 -4.33 -3.92 9.15
CA LYS A 65 -5.46 -3.12 8.66
C LYS A 65 -5.03 -2.09 7.62
N GLU A 66 -3.90 -1.41 7.81
CA GLU A 66 -3.36 -0.48 6.80
C GLU A 66 -2.98 -1.20 5.50
N TYR A 67 -2.35 -2.38 5.59
CA TYR A 67 -2.07 -3.19 4.39
C TYR A 67 -3.37 -3.70 3.72
N ARG A 68 -4.41 -4.04 4.50
CA ARG A 68 -5.73 -4.46 3.98
C ARG A 68 -6.50 -3.34 3.31
N ARG A 69 -6.31 -2.08 3.75
CA ARG A 69 -6.93 -0.91 3.13
C ARG A 69 -6.58 -0.80 1.63
N LEU A 70 -5.38 -1.23 1.24
CA LEU A 70 -4.96 -1.24 -0.16
C LEU A 70 -5.74 -2.25 -1.02
N ASP A 71 -6.17 -3.36 -0.42
CA ASP A 71 -7.03 -4.37 -1.06
C ASP A 71 -8.50 -3.94 -1.04
N ASP A 72 -8.99 -3.38 0.07
CA ASP A 72 -10.39 -2.90 0.18
C ASP A 72 -10.69 -1.79 -0.84
N THR A 73 -9.67 -1.01 -1.19
CA THR A 73 -9.77 0.08 -2.17
C THR A 73 -9.44 -0.35 -3.62
N ILE A 74 -9.25 -1.64 -3.88
CA ILE A 74 -8.81 -2.15 -5.20
C ILE A 74 -9.71 -1.70 -6.34
N VAL A 75 -11.03 -1.71 -6.17
CA VAL A 75 -11.99 -1.29 -7.21
C VAL A 75 -11.83 0.20 -7.53
N MET A 76 -11.69 1.05 -6.51
CA MET A 76 -11.47 2.48 -6.72
C MET A 76 -10.12 2.74 -7.39
N ARG A 77 -9.08 2.01 -6.99
CA ARG A 77 -7.74 2.12 -7.58
C ARG A 77 -7.73 1.66 -9.05
N LEU A 78 -8.44 0.59 -9.38
CA LEU A 78 -8.64 0.15 -10.77
C LEU A 78 -9.37 1.19 -11.62
N ASN A 79 -10.43 1.79 -11.08
CA ASN A 79 -11.16 2.86 -11.79
C ASN A 79 -10.26 4.08 -12.03
N ARG A 80 -9.49 4.48 -11.02
CA ARG A 80 -8.51 5.58 -11.09
C ARG A 80 -7.40 5.29 -12.10
N ALA A 81 -6.81 4.09 -12.06
CA ALA A 81 -5.76 3.68 -12.99
C ALA A 81 -6.27 3.66 -14.44
N ASN A 82 -7.47 3.13 -14.69
CA ASN A 82 -8.09 3.19 -16.01
C ASN A 82 -8.30 4.63 -16.49
N ALA A 83 -8.81 5.52 -15.62
CA ALA A 83 -8.99 6.93 -15.98
C ALA A 83 -7.65 7.62 -16.32
N ALA A 84 -6.60 7.36 -15.54
CA ALA A 84 -5.27 7.89 -15.79
C ALA A 84 -4.68 7.39 -17.12
N MET A 85 -4.78 6.09 -17.41
CA MET A 85 -4.29 5.52 -18.66
C MET A 85 -5.06 6.06 -19.88
N ARG A 86 -6.36 6.36 -19.77
CA ARG A 86 -7.14 7.01 -20.83
C ARG A 86 -6.67 8.43 -21.12
N ASP A 87 -6.30 9.17 -20.08
CA ASP A 87 -5.79 10.53 -20.24
C ASP A 87 -4.40 10.53 -20.89
N GLN A 88 -3.57 9.57 -20.49
CA GLN A 88 -2.26 9.34 -21.10
C GLN A 88 -2.36 8.93 -22.58
N ASP A 89 -3.33 8.09 -22.93
CA ASP A 89 -3.60 7.70 -24.32
C ASP A 89 -3.95 8.91 -25.21
N ARG A 90 -4.75 9.85 -24.71
CA ARG A 90 -5.10 11.08 -25.45
C ARG A 90 -3.90 11.99 -25.72
N THR A 91 -2.90 11.98 -24.84
CA THR A 91 -1.77 12.90 -24.90
C THR A 91 -0.56 12.32 -25.63
N ILE A 92 -0.28 11.04 -25.41
CA ILE A 92 0.93 10.37 -25.92
C ILE A 92 0.60 9.38 -27.05
N GLY A 93 -0.63 8.86 -27.09
CA GLY A 93 -1.04 7.77 -27.98
C GLY A 93 -0.45 6.44 -27.54
N LEU A 94 -1.31 5.45 -27.30
CA LEU A 94 -0.87 4.08 -27.02
C LEU A 94 -0.51 3.33 -28.31
N ALA A 95 0.42 2.38 -28.19
CA ALA A 95 0.74 1.46 -29.26
C ALA A 95 -0.52 0.65 -29.66
N ALA A 96 -0.71 0.41 -30.96
CA ALA A 96 -1.91 -0.19 -31.53
C ALA A 96 -2.28 -1.58 -30.99
N ASN A 97 -1.36 -2.25 -30.27
CA ASN A 97 -1.53 -3.60 -29.73
C ASN A 97 -1.77 -3.66 -28.21
N ILE A 98 -1.73 -2.53 -27.48
CA ILE A 98 -1.91 -2.51 -26.03
C ILE A 98 -3.15 -1.68 -25.69
N THR A 99 -4.12 -2.30 -25.03
CA THR A 99 -5.29 -1.55 -24.57
C THR A 99 -4.95 -0.77 -23.29
N VAL A 100 -5.61 0.39 -23.13
CA VAL A 100 -5.62 1.18 -21.89
C VAL A 100 -5.89 0.30 -20.66
N GLN A 101 -6.82 -0.65 -20.81
CA GLN A 101 -7.24 -1.54 -19.73
C GLN A 101 -6.14 -2.51 -19.34
N ASP A 102 -5.40 -3.05 -20.31
CA ASP A 102 -4.29 -3.98 -20.03
C ASP A 102 -3.17 -3.31 -19.25
N GLN A 103 -2.82 -2.05 -19.59
CA GLN A 103 -1.82 -1.30 -18.82
C GLN A 103 -2.29 -0.95 -17.42
N ALA A 104 -3.55 -0.54 -17.26
CA ALA A 104 -4.12 -0.28 -15.94
C ALA A 104 -4.13 -1.54 -15.07
N CYS A 105 -4.48 -2.69 -15.65
CA CYS A 105 -4.46 -3.98 -14.98
C CYS A 105 -3.04 -4.42 -14.60
N ASP A 106 -2.05 -4.27 -15.48
CA ASP A 106 -0.65 -4.61 -15.17
C ASP A 106 -0.06 -3.75 -14.05
N ASN A 107 -0.33 -2.44 -14.07
CA ASN A 107 0.14 -1.52 -13.04
C ASN A 107 -0.45 -1.89 -11.66
N ILE A 108 -1.77 -2.07 -11.60
CA ILE A 108 -2.44 -2.45 -10.35
C ILE A 108 -2.04 -3.87 -9.89
N TRP A 109 -1.81 -4.80 -10.83
CA TRP A 109 -1.35 -6.14 -10.53
C TRP A 109 -0.01 -6.14 -9.77
N ARG A 110 0.96 -5.35 -10.24
CA ARG A 110 2.27 -5.21 -9.56
C ARG A 110 2.12 -4.71 -8.13
N GLU A 111 1.28 -3.69 -7.95
CA GLU A 111 1.02 -3.12 -6.62
C GLU A 111 0.29 -4.11 -5.70
N LEU A 112 -0.68 -4.85 -6.24
CA LEU A 112 -1.47 -5.85 -5.52
C LEU A 112 -0.60 -7.01 -5.03
N VAL A 113 0.21 -7.58 -5.90
CA VAL A 113 1.14 -8.66 -5.55
C VAL A 113 2.18 -8.20 -4.55
N ALA A 114 2.77 -7.01 -4.76
CA ALA A 114 3.75 -6.47 -3.82
C ALA A 114 3.14 -6.32 -2.41
N ASN A 115 1.89 -5.89 -2.33
CA ASN A 115 1.14 -5.80 -1.08
C ASN A 115 0.94 -7.18 -0.43
N TRP A 116 0.50 -8.17 -1.21
CA TRP A 116 0.32 -9.54 -0.72
C TRP A 116 1.61 -10.15 -0.20
N LYS A 117 2.73 -9.98 -0.93
CA LYS A 117 4.06 -10.47 -0.51
C LYS A 117 4.46 -9.86 0.83
N ARG A 118 4.39 -8.53 0.94
CA ARG A 118 4.74 -7.80 2.18
C ARG A 118 3.90 -8.26 3.37
N ARG A 119 2.58 -8.36 3.20
CA ARG A 119 1.68 -8.78 4.29
C ARG A 119 1.89 -10.24 4.68
N THR A 120 2.11 -11.13 3.71
CA THR A 120 2.42 -12.54 3.99
C THR A 120 3.71 -12.68 4.78
N GLN A 121 4.79 -12.03 4.32
CA GLN A 121 6.08 -12.00 5.01
C GLN A 121 5.97 -11.45 6.44
N LEU A 122 5.15 -10.42 6.64
CA LEU A 122 4.90 -9.83 7.96
C LEU A 122 4.23 -10.84 8.91
N VAL A 123 3.16 -11.50 8.45
CA VAL A 123 2.43 -12.47 9.29
C VAL A 123 3.32 -13.68 9.58
N GLU A 124 4.06 -14.20 8.59
CA GLU A 124 5.00 -15.31 8.78
C GLU A 124 6.14 -14.96 9.74
N PHE A 125 6.71 -13.75 9.61
CA PHE A 125 7.71 -13.25 10.55
C PHE A 125 7.15 -13.22 11.98
N CYS A 126 5.99 -12.61 12.18
CA CYS A 126 5.39 -12.56 13.50
C CYS A 126 4.98 -13.94 14.05
N ALA A 127 4.54 -14.86 13.20
CA ALA A 127 4.28 -16.24 13.59
C ALA A 127 5.56 -16.91 14.13
N SER A 128 6.69 -16.75 13.43
CA SER A 128 7.97 -17.29 13.88
C SER A 128 8.46 -16.69 15.21
N VAL A 129 8.23 -15.40 15.43
CA VAL A 129 8.60 -14.70 16.68
C VAL A 129 7.80 -15.23 17.87
N VAL A 130 6.47 -15.34 17.72
CA VAL A 130 5.62 -15.84 18.81
C VAL A 130 5.82 -17.34 19.06
N ASP A 131 6.13 -18.13 18.03
CA ASP A 131 6.51 -19.54 18.17
C ASP A 131 7.79 -19.69 18.99
N LYS A 132 8.84 -18.96 18.62
CA LYS A 132 10.10 -18.96 19.36
C LYS A 132 9.91 -18.59 20.83
N SER A 133 9.16 -17.51 21.09
CA SER A 133 8.87 -17.08 22.46
C SER A 133 8.06 -18.09 23.26
N LEU A 134 7.15 -18.85 22.63
CA LEU A 134 6.43 -19.91 23.30
C LEU A 134 7.36 -21.08 23.65
N THR A 135 8.23 -21.51 22.73
CA THR A 135 9.20 -22.59 22.96
C THR A 135 10.18 -22.24 24.08
N GLU A 136 10.69 -21.01 24.11
CA GLU A 136 11.58 -20.53 25.19
C GLU A 136 10.89 -20.57 26.56
N ASN A 137 9.64 -20.10 26.64
CA ASN A 137 8.87 -20.09 27.89
C ASN A 137 8.44 -21.49 28.34
N GLN A 138 8.17 -22.40 27.40
CA GLN A 138 7.91 -23.81 27.71
C GLN A 138 9.15 -24.48 28.28
N SER A 139 10.32 -24.27 27.65
CA SER A 139 11.59 -24.80 28.15
C SER A 139 11.92 -24.28 29.55
N ALA A 140 11.60 -23.02 29.83
CA ALA A 140 11.76 -22.43 31.16
C ALA A 140 10.77 -22.98 32.20
N LEU A 141 9.59 -23.47 31.78
CA LEU A 141 8.61 -24.08 32.67
C LEU A 141 8.98 -25.52 33.05
N ASP A 142 9.68 -26.21 32.16
CA ASP A 142 10.15 -27.60 32.36
C ASP A 142 11.37 -27.68 33.30
N ASP A 143 12.00 -26.55 33.61
CA ASP A 143 13.07 -26.46 34.60
C ASP A 143 12.52 -26.69 36.03
N GLU A 144 12.74 -27.91 36.53
CA GLU A 144 12.31 -28.35 37.87
C GLU A 144 13.06 -27.66 39.01
N THR A 145 14.15 -26.92 38.73
CA THR A 145 14.94 -26.22 39.76
C THR A 145 14.29 -24.94 40.26
N GLN A 146 13.23 -24.47 39.60
CA GLN A 146 12.57 -23.22 39.91
C GLN A 146 11.61 -23.32 41.10
N ASP A 147 11.49 -22.21 41.84
CA ASP A 147 10.55 -22.13 42.94
C ASP A 147 9.08 -22.19 42.44
N PRO A 148 8.14 -22.72 43.26
CA PRO A 148 6.74 -22.87 42.85
C PRO A 148 6.04 -21.56 42.45
N ALA A 149 6.46 -20.41 42.99
CA ALA A 149 5.86 -19.12 42.67
C ALA A 149 6.32 -18.62 41.29
N THR A 150 7.60 -18.80 40.96
CA THR A 150 8.18 -18.52 39.63
C THR A 150 7.57 -19.44 38.58
N ARG A 151 7.44 -20.74 38.87
CA ARG A 151 6.77 -21.69 37.96
C ARG A 151 5.34 -21.25 37.61
N ARG A 152 4.56 -20.81 38.60
CA ARG A 152 3.19 -20.31 38.38
C ARG A 152 3.16 -19.03 37.52
N ARG A 153 4.14 -18.13 37.70
CA ARG A 153 4.26 -16.92 36.87
C ARG A 153 4.56 -17.27 35.41
N ILE A 154 5.54 -18.16 35.18
CA ILE A 154 5.91 -18.62 33.84
C ILE A 154 4.73 -19.33 33.18
N GLN A 155 4.01 -20.17 33.92
CA GLN A 155 2.81 -20.82 33.40
C GLN A 155 1.76 -19.80 32.90
N GLY A 156 1.55 -18.70 33.63
CA GLY A 156 0.69 -17.60 33.19
C GLY A 156 1.17 -16.95 31.88
N VAL A 157 2.48 -16.76 31.73
CA VAL A 157 3.08 -16.23 30.49
C VAL A 157 2.93 -17.21 29.33
N VAL A 158 3.12 -18.52 29.56
CA VAL A 158 2.91 -19.58 28.54
C VAL A 158 1.49 -19.53 28.01
N PHE A 159 0.47 -19.52 28.88
CA PHE A 159 -0.93 -19.43 28.45
C PHE A 159 -1.21 -18.15 27.65
N ALA A 160 -0.68 -17.01 28.10
CA ALA A 160 -0.84 -15.76 27.35
C ALA A 160 -0.20 -15.85 25.96
N ASN A 161 0.99 -16.46 25.84
CA ASN A 161 1.67 -16.66 24.58
C ASN A 161 0.97 -17.66 23.66
N GLU A 162 0.34 -18.72 24.18
CA GLU A 162 -0.47 -19.63 23.38
C GLU A 162 -1.65 -18.92 22.71
N VAL A 163 -2.31 -18.03 23.43
CA VAL A 163 -3.40 -17.20 22.88
C VAL A 163 -2.86 -16.28 21.80
N LYS A 164 -1.72 -15.61 22.04
CA LYS A 164 -1.08 -14.76 21.03
C LYS A 164 -0.72 -15.55 19.77
N ARG A 165 -0.10 -16.73 19.95
CA ARG A 165 0.27 -17.64 18.87
C ARG A 165 -0.93 -18.00 18.01
N LYS A 166 -2.03 -18.42 18.63
CA LYS A 166 -3.29 -18.74 17.93
C LYS A 166 -3.81 -17.54 17.15
N GLN A 167 -3.83 -16.35 17.75
CA GLN A 167 -4.29 -15.14 17.06
C GLN A 167 -3.43 -14.80 15.84
N VAL A 168 -2.10 -14.83 15.96
CA VAL A 168 -1.18 -14.54 14.84
C VAL A 168 -1.31 -15.60 13.74
N HIS A 169 -1.42 -16.88 14.08
CA HIS A 169 -1.60 -17.95 13.10
C HIS A 169 -2.93 -17.86 12.37
N ASN A 170 -4.00 -17.46 13.06
CA ASN A 170 -5.31 -17.23 12.43
C ASN A 170 -5.22 -16.14 11.35
N GLU A 171 -4.30 -15.18 11.46
CA GLU A 171 -4.12 -14.17 10.42
C GLU A 171 -3.59 -14.74 9.09
N LEU A 172 -2.95 -15.92 9.07
CA LEU A 172 -2.61 -16.60 7.81
C LEU A 172 -3.85 -17.08 7.07
N VAL A 173 -4.88 -17.52 7.81
CA VAL A 173 -6.17 -17.87 7.23
C VAL A 173 -6.88 -16.61 6.74
N VAL A 174 -6.93 -15.55 7.56
CA VAL A 174 -7.50 -14.26 7.14
C VAL A 174 -6.79 -13.73 5.89
N GLU A 175 -5.47 -13.90 5.79
CA GLU A 175 -4.70 -13.50 4.61
C GLU A 175 -5.19 -14.18 3.34
N SER A 176 -5.41 -15.49 3.38
CA SER A 176 -5.95 -16.23 2.24
C SER A 176 -7.32 -15.71 1.79
N ILE A 177 -8.21 -15.37 2.75
CA ILE A 177 -9.53 -14.82 2.49
C ILE A 177 -9.45 -13.44 1.83
N VAL A 178 -8.62 -12.54 2.38
CA VAL A 178 -8.43 -11.19 1.84
C VAL A 178 -7.82 -11.25 0.43
N ARG A 179 -6.85 -12.15 0.22
CA ARG A 179 -6.22 -12.38 -1.08
C ARG A 179 -7.23 -12.85 -2.12
N LYS A 180 -8.07 -13.83 -1.78
CA LYS A 180 -9.14 -14.30 -2.66
C LYS A 180 -10.10 -13.18 -3.04
N ARG A 181 -10.63 -12.45 -2.05
CA ARG A 181 -11.57 -11.35 -2.27
C ARG A 181 -11.00 -10.24 -3.16
N SER A 182 -9.73 -9.88 -2.95
CA SER A 182 -9.06 -8.86 -3.76
C SER A 182 -8.76 -9.35 -5.18
N ALA A 183 -8.41 -10.64 -5.34
CA ALA A 183 -8.25 -11.26 -6.66
C ALA A 183 -9.59 -11.31 -7.43
N ASP A 184 -10.68 -11.66 -6.76
CA ASP A 184 -12.02 -11.68 -7.36
C ASP A 184 -12.43 -10.28 -7.83
N ALA A 185 -12.26 -9.27 -6.97
CA ALA A 185 -12.51 -7.88 -7.31
C ALA A 185 -11.67 -7.41 -8.50
N PHE A 186 -10.38 -7.78 -8.54
CA PHE A 186 -9.50 -7.48 -9.66
C PHE A 186 -10.00 -8.12 -10.97
N LYS A 187 -10.40 -9.40 -10.93
CA LYS A 187 -10.92 -10.13 -12.10
C LYS A 187 -12.19 -9.52 -12.69
N THR A 188 -13.04 -8.87 -11.89
CA THR A 188 -14.24 -8.20 -12.42
C THR A 188 -13.91 -7.13 -13.46
N ARG A 189 -12.74 -6.49 -13.35
CA ARG A 189 -12.26 -5.46 -14.29
C ARG A 189 -11.18 -5.98 -15.23
N CYS A 190 -10.40 -6.98 -14.82
CA CYS A 190 -9.26 -7.51 -15.55
C CYS A 190 -9.50 -8.96 -15.99
N LYS A 191 -10.63 -9.22 -16.67
CA LYS A 191 -11.14 -10.57 -16.95
C LYS A 191 -10.18 -11.48 -17.72
N TYR A 192 -9.45 -10.91 -18.69
CA TYR A 192 -8.52 -11.64 -19.56
C TYR A 192 -7.06 -11.45 -19.14
N PHE A 193 -6.82 -10.83 -17.99
CA PHE A 193 -5.47 -10.60 -17.51
C PHE A 193 -4.79 -11.92 -17.13
N VAL A 194 -3.56 -12.08 -17.61
CA VAL A 194 -2.70 -13.21 -17.28
C VAL A 194 -1.44 -12.67 -16.61
N PRO A 195 -1.13 -13.08 -15.37
CA PRO A 195 0.09 -12.65 -14.71
C PRO A 195 1.35 -12.92 -15.55
N PRO A 196 2.30 -11.97 -15.62
CA PRO A 196 3.54 -12.15 -16.37
C PRO A 196 4.30 -13.41 -15.97
N GLN A 197 4.96 -14.07 -16.95
CA GLN A 197 5.71 -15.30 -16.71
C GLN A 197 6.96 -15.11 -15.82
N THR A 198 7.45 -13.87 -15.73
CA THR A 198 8.69 -13.50 -15.06
C THR A 198 8.65 -13.62 -13.53
N ASP A 199 7.47 -13.52 -12.91
CA ASP A 199 7.32 -13.65 -11.44
C ASP A 199 6.56 -14.94 -11.08
N ALA A 200 7.32 -16.01 -10.84
CA ALA A 200 6.77 -17.32 -10.48
C ALA A 200 6.05 -17.30 -9.12
N GLU A 201 6.53 -16.50 -8.17
CA GLU A 201 5.91 -16.37 -6.85
C GLU A 201 4.56 -15.67 -6.95
N ALA A 202 4.49 -14.55 -7.69
CA ALA A 202 3.24 -13.84 -7.96
C ALA A 202 2.19 -14.75 -8.62
N ARG A 203 2.63 -15.63 -9.52
CA ARG A 203 1.74 -16.61 -10.17
C ARG A 203 1.24 -17.67 -9.20
N ARG A 204 2.11 -18.20 -8.33
CA ARG A 204 1.68 -19.12 -7.26
C ARG A 204 0.65 -18.46 -6.35
N MET A 205 0.87 -17.19 -5.98
CA MET A 205 -0.08 -16.43 -5.17
C MET A 205 -1.40 -16.20 -5.91
N TRP A 206 -1.34 -15.91 -7.22
CA TRP A 206 -2.52 -15.79 -8.08
C TRP A 206 -3.35 -17.07 -8.10
N GLU A 207 -2.71 -18.20 -8.38
CA GLU A 207 -3.35 -19.52 -8.46
C GLU A 207 -3.92 -19.95 -7.11
N ALA A 208 -3.19 -19.69 -6.02
CA ALA A 208 -3.68 -19.95 -4.67
C ALA A 208 -4.92 -19.11 -4.33
N ALA A 209 -5.00 -17.87 -4.83
CA ALA A 209 -6.16 -17.01 -4.63
C ALA A 209 -7.41 -17.45 -5.42
N GLN A 210 -7.27 -18.37 -6.39
CA GLN A 210 -8.39 -18.89 -7.18
C GLN A 210 -9.09 -20.10 -6.56
N LYS A 211 -8.49 -20.71 -5.55
CA LYS A 211 -9.05 -21.86 -4.83
C LYS A 211 -10.02 -21.37 -3.76
#